data_AF-A0A1T1JF14-F1
#
_entry.id   AF-A0A1T1JF14-F1
#
_cell.length_a   1.000
_cell.length_b   1.000
_cell.length_c   1.000
_cell.angle_alpha   90.00
_cell.angle_beta   90.00
_cell.angle_gamma   90.00
#
_symmetry.space_group_name_H-M   'P 1'
#
loop_
_entity.id
_entity.type
_entity.pdbx_description
1 polymer ?
#
loop_
_entity_poly.entity_id
_entity_poly.type
_entity_poly.pdbx_seq_one_letter_code
_entity_poly.pdbx_strand_id
1 'polypeptide(L)'
;MDVSTKQSLLVSCLKKSLFIPLLVGTLILTGCGEESRYSNSSNNANNTVVDNPANTTDDPSLYLADTPTIETADNFRDIAGNSISSNYVNADGLKLRRGVIYRSNYLPLNETDLETFKTLEIKTVYDLRTNSEREKSPDILSPDTNIMMVNIAGSKESDLPKGIATAEDMINFFNSSMANMAAHDKGTQLRFGVVINSLIYTDGVQLYHCTAGKDRTGWVTAVIQLLVGMKYDDVLQDYLLTNAYTADRVNATYQYMVNTQGEAAANIYRPVLDVREEFFKAQFDEVIKVYGSIDKYATEGLGLSDEDIEKLKEKMLVGYKSKSAS
;
A
#
# COMPACT_ATOMS: atom_id res chain seq x y z
N MET A 1 -27.23 -29.09 35.69
CA MET A 1 -26.77 -29.04 34.29
C MET A 1 -25.39 -29.66 34.25
N ASP A 2 -25.25 -30.72 33.45
CA ASP A 2 -24.21 -31.75 33.55
C ASP A 2 -22.89 -31.34 32.87
N VAL A 3 -21.77 -31.81 33.40
CA VAL A 3 -20.39 -31.47 33.00
C VAL A 3 -20.10 -31.89 31.54
N SER A 4 -20.82 -32.90 31.05
CA SER A 4 -20.80 -33.38 29.66
C SER A 4 -21.27 -32.33 28.63
N THR A 5 -22.24 -31.47 29.00
CA THR A 5 -22.77 -30.45 28.06
C THR A 5 -21.82 -29.26 27.89
N LYS A 6 -20.99 -28.95 28.91
CA LYS A 6 -19.98 -27.88 28.83
C LYS A 6 -18.78 -28.26 27.95
N GLN A 7 -18.37 -29.53 27.90
CA GLN A 7 -17.31 -29.98 26.99
C GLN A 7 -17.73 -29.99 25.52
N SER A 8 -19.01 -30.26 25.20
CA SER A 8 -19.48 -30.24 23.81
C SER A 8 -19.56 -28.83 23.21
N LEU A 9 -19.87 -27.81 24.04
CA LEU A 9 -19.89 -26.41 23.63
C LEU A 9 -18.47 -25.83 23.45
N LEU A 10 -17.52 -26.22 24.30
CA LEU A 10 -16.10 -25.86 24.18
C LEU A 10 -15.44 -26.46 22.93
N VAL A 11 -15.75 -27.71 22.58
CA VAL A 11 -15.19 -28.35 21.36
C VAL A 11 -15.84 -27.80 20.07
N SER A 12 -17.07 -27.28 20.13
CA SER A 12 -17.71 -26.63 18.96
C SER A 12 -17.19 -25.20 18.70
N CYS A 13 -16.76 -24.48 19.75
CA CYS A 13 -16.12 -23.15 19.60
C CYS A 13 -14.69 -23.25 19.07
N LEU A 14 -13.95 -24.32 19.41
CA LEU A 14 -12.59 -24.56 18.92
C LEU A 14 -12.53 -25.10 17.48
N LYS A 15 -13.62 -25.67 16.94
CA LYS A 15 -13.67 -26.12 15.54
C LYS A 15 -14.12 -25.04 14.54
N LYS A 16 -14.68 -23.92 15.02
CA LYS A 16 -15.06 -22.76 14.18
C LYS A 16 -14.03 -21.64 14.16
N SER A 17 -12.92 -21.80 14.89
CA SER A 17 -11.84 -20.81 15.02
C SER A 17 -10.52 -21.26 14.34
N LEU A 18 -10.56 -22.33 13.54
CA LEU A 18 -9.39 -22.85 12.81
C LEU A 18 -9.24 -22.34 11.36
N PHE A 19 -10.07 -21.39 10.93
CA PHE A 19 -9.92 -20.69 9.66
C PHE A 19 -10.05 -19.20 9.93
N ILE A 20 -8.96 -18.63 10.44
CA ILE A 20 -8.81 -17.19 10.67
C ILE A 20 -7.92 -16.67 9.54
N PRO A 21 -8.32 -15.62 8.80
CA PRO A 21 -7.43 -14.99 7.84
C PRO A 21 -6.21 -14.51 8.61
N LEU A 22 -5.05 -14.96 8.15
CA LEU A 22 -3.73 -14.61 8.64
C LEU A 22 -3.58 -13.08 8.60
N LEU A 23 -4.00 -12.41 9.68
CA LEU A 23 -3.92 -10.97 9.86
C LEU A 23 -3.52 -10.72 11.31
N VAL A 24 -2.25 -10.34 11.46
CA VAL A 24 -1.66 -9.49 12.48
C VAL A 24 -2.32 -9.57 13.86
N GLY A 25 -1.81 -10.46 14.71
CA GLY A 25 -1.98 -10.35 16.15
C GLY A 25 -0.76 -9.63 16.72
N THR A 26 -0.88 -8.33 17.01
CA THR A 26 0.15 -7.61 17.75
C THR A 26 0.09 -8.03 19.21
N LEU A 27 1.16 -8.67 19.69
CA LEU A 27 1.37 -8.93 21.11
C LEU A 27 1.82 -7.61 21.75
N ILE A 28 0.93 -6.93 22.48
CA ILE A 28 1.33 -5.80 23.32
C ILE A 28 1.96 -6.37 24.60
N LEU A 29 3.29 -6.34 24.68
CA LEU A 29 4.01 -6.55 25.94
C LEU A 29 4.13 -5.19 26.64
N THR A 30 3.20 -4.88 27.56
CA THR A 30 3.39 -3.81 28.54
C THR A 30 4.35 -4.30 29.63
N GLY A 31 5.62 -3.93 29.50
CA GLY A 31 6.60 -4.06 30.56
C GLY A 31 6.55 -2.84 31.49
N CYS A 32 6.19 -3.06 32.75
CA CYS A 32 6.44 -2.12 33.84
C CYS A 32 7.95 -1.90 34.00
N GLY A 33 8.40 -0.65 34.00
CA GLY A 33 9.78 -0.26 34.30
C GLY A 33 9.80 1.15 34.89
N GLU A 34 10.29 1.24 36.12
CA GLU A 34 10.32 2.42 36.99
C GLU A 34 11.19 3.57 36.47
N GLU A 35 10.86 4.75 37.00
CA GLU A 35 11.56 6.03 36.85
C GLU A 35 13.08 5.94 37.08
N SER A 36 13.84 6.65 36.24
CA SER A 36 14.97 7.41 36.75
C SER A 36 15.14 8.71 35.97
N ARG A 37 15.08 9.82 36.71
CA ARG A 37 15.34 11.17 36.23
C ARG A 37 16.81 11.33 35.92
N TYR A 38 17.14 11.87 34.76
CA TYR A 38 18.40 12.61 34.56
C TYR A 38 18.18 13.80 33.63
N SER A 39 18.58 14.97 34.12
CA SER A 39 18.55 16.27 33.45
C SER A 39 19.82 16.52 32.62
N ASN A 40 19.68 17.19 31.48
CA ASN A 40 20.51 18.29 30.93
C ASN A 40 20.29 18.37 29.40
N SER A 41 19.66 19.42 28.89
CA SER A 41 20.20 20.75 28.53
C SER A 41 20.62 20.83 27.06
N SER A 42 19.91 21.73 26.35
CA SER A 42 20.35 22.57 25.23
C SER A 42 20.93 21.90 23.98
N ASN A 43 20.24 22.05 22.84
CA ASN A 43 20.65 23.07 21.87
C ASN A 43 19.59 23.38 20.80
N ASN A 44 19.59 24.66 20.46
CA ASN A 44 18.67 25.44 19.65
C ASN A 44 19.14 25.44 18.18
N ALA A 45 18.23 25.25 17.23
CA ALA A 45 18.45 25.60 15.82
C ALA A 45 17.14 25.98 15.11
N ASN A 46 16.76 27.24 15.30
CA ASN A 46 16.13 28.16 14.35
C ASN A 46 15.28 27.57 13.19
N ASN A 47 13.95 27.61 13.37
CA ASN A 47 12.99 27.62 12.27
C ASN A 47 12.78 29.07 11.79
N THR A 48 13.15 29.37 10.54
CA THR A 48 12.74 30.60 9.85
C THR A 48 11.56 30.32 8.93
N VAL A 49 10.40 30.90 9.28
CA VAL A 49 9.22 31.03 8.43
C VAL A 49 9.50 32.11 7.37
N VAL A 50 9.18 31.87 6.10
CA VAL A 50 9.14 32.91 5.07
C VAL A 50 7.92 32.71 4.18
N ASP A 51 7.09 33.74 4.10
CA ASP A 51 5.87 33.84 3.29
C ASP A 51 6.14 34.08 1.78
N ASN A 52 5.18 33.62 0.96
CA ASN A 52 5.05 33.61 -0.53
C ASN A 52 5.06 35.03 -1.20
N PRO A 53 5.35 35.28 -2.51
CA PRO A 53 4.59 34.77 -3.69
C PRO A 53 5.33 34.56 -5.07
N ALA A 54 4.79 33.64 -5.88
CA ALA A 54 4.72 33.54 -7.35
C ALA A 54 5.87 34.07 -8.26
N ASN A 55 6.69 33.18 -8.84
CA ASN A 55 7.10 33.22 -10.25
C ASN A 55 7.62 31.84 -10.72
N THR A 56 7.11 31.38 -11.86
CA THR A 56 7.42 30.08 -12.48
C THR A 56 8.74 30.13 -13.24
N THR A 57 9.78 29.42 -12.79
CA THR A 57 10.79 28.71 -13.63
C THR A 57 11.81 27.88 -12.83
N ASP A 58 11.83 27.92 -11.50
CA ASP A 58 12.58 26.98 -10.65
C ASP A 58 11.70 26.66 -9.44
N ASP A 59 11.02 25.51 -9.44
CA ASP A 59 10.13 25.13 -8.33
C ASP A 59 10.94 24.47 -7.20
N PRO A 60 11.06 25.10 -6.00
CA PRO A 60 11.77 24.53 -4.86
C PRO A 60 11.13 23.24 -4.32
N SER A 61 9.87 22.93 -4.68
CA SER A 61 9.20 21.66 -4.34
C SER A 61 9.89 20.44 -4.96
N LEU A 62 10.77 20.64 -5.95
CA LEU A 62 11.58 19.61 -6.59
C LEU A 62 12.69 19.04 -5.70
N TYR A 63 12.92 19.65 -4.54
CA TYR A 63 13.95 19.25 -3.57
C TYR A 63 13.37 18.94 -2.20
N LEU A 64 12.31 18.12 -2.13
CA LEU A 64 11.93 17.52 -0.85
C LEU A 64 13.07 16.64 -0.33
N ALA A 65 13.26 16.66 0.99
CA ALA A 65 14.19 15.78 1.69
C ALA A 65 13.91 14.30 1.38
N ASP A 66 14.81 13.41 1.77
CA ASP A 66 14.54 11.98 1.69
C ASP A 66 13.25 11.65 2.46
N THR A 67 12.49 10.69 1.95
CA THR A 67 11.20 10.31 2.55
C THR A 67 11.44 9.74 3.94
N PRO A 68 10.79 10.26 5.01
CA PRO A 68 11.01 9.77 6.36
C PRO A 68 10.45 8.35 6.51
N THR A 69 10.96 7.63 7.50
CA THR A 69 10.41 6.35 7.93
C THR A 69 9.23 6.55 8.86
N ILE A 70 8.26 5.64 8.80
CA ILE A 70 7.15 5.56 9.76
C ILE A 70 7.36 4.29 10.58
N GLU A 71 7.48 4.42 11.90
CA GLU A 71 7.89 3.31 12.77
C GLU A 71 6.82 2.22 12.85
N THR A 72 5.56 2.64 12.98
CA THR A 72 4.42 1.73 13.18
C THR A 72 3.78 1.25 11.88
N ALA A 73 4.11 1.86 10.75
CA ALA A 73 3.58 1.53 9.44
C ALA A 73 4.72 1.22 8.46
N ASP A 74 5.01 -0.07 8.31
CA ASP A 74 6.00 -0.53 7.35
C ASP A 74 5.57 -0.22 5.90
N ASN A 75 6.49 -0.46 4.95
CA ASN A 75 6.18 -0.29 3.52
C ASN A 75 5.72 1.14 3.14
N PHE A 76 5.86 2.10 4.06
CA PHE A 76 5.67 3.53 3.84
C PHE A 76 6.77 4.05 2.91
N ARG A 77 6.37 4.66 1.79
CA ARG A 77 7.28 5.33 0.86
C ARG A 77 6.55 6.25 -0.11
N ASP A 78 7.34 7.12 -0.74
CA ASP A 78 6.90 7.96 -1.86
C ASP A 78 6.89 7.12 -3.15
N ILE A 79 5.84 7.23 -3.95
CA ILE A 79 5.73 6.49 -5.22
C ILE A 79 6.61 7.07 -6.33
N ALA A 80 7.20 8.24 -6.12
CA ALA A 80 8.22 8.87 -6.95
C ALA A 80 9.66 8.48 -6.54
N GLY A 81 9.83 7.65 -5.50
CA GLY A 81 11.14 7.27 -4.97
C GLY A 81 11.54 8.02 -3.70
N ASN A 82 12.37 7.39 -2.88
CA ASN A 82 12.60 7.81 -1.49
C ASN A 82 13.79 8.73 -1.26
N SER A 83 14.66 8.88 -2.25
CA SER A 83 15.76 9.85 -2.17
C SER A 83 15.77 10.78 -3.35
N ILE A 84 16.16 12.01 -3.09
CA ILE A 84 16.37 13.01 -4.14
C ILE A 84 17.45 12.59 -5.13
N SER A 85 18.46 11.88 -4.64
CA SER A 85 19.57 11.37 -5.44
C SER A 85 19.17 10.22 -6.38
N SER A 86 18.03 9.59 -6.10
CA SER A 86 17.49 8.45 -6.83
C SER A 86 16.01 8.66 -7.21
N ASN A 87 15.59 9.91 -7.42
CA ASN A 87 14.22 10.22 -7.82
C ASN A 87 13.90 9.51 -9.15
N TYR A 88 12.71 8.94 -9.25
CA TYR A 88 12.32 8.17 -10.43
C TYR A 88 12.17 9.07 -11.65
N VAL A 89 12.61 8.54 -12.79
CA VAL A 89 12.61 9.23 -14.08
C VAL A 89 11.90 8.34 -15.08
N ASN A 90 10.90 8.89 -15.77
CA ASN A 90 10.14 8.16 -16.77
C ASN A 90 10.94 7.98 -18.07
N ALA A 91 10.39 7.25 -19.04
CA ALA A 91 11.06 6.97 -20.31
C ALA A 91 11.40 8.23 -21.14
N ASP A 92 10.70 9.34 -20.91
CA ASP A 92 10.91 10.64 -21.59
C ASP A 92 11.94 11.52 -20.86
N GLY A 93 12.55 11.05 -19.77
CA GLY A 93 13.52 11.81 -18.99
C GLY A 93 12.89 12.79 -17.99
N LEU A 94 11.56 12.76 -17.79
CA LEU A 94 10.88 13.58 -16.80
C LEU A 94 10.92 12.91 -15.43
N LYS A 95 11.27 13.69 -14.41
CA LYS A 95 11.24 13.23 -13.02
C LYS A 95 9.80 13.10 -12.54
N LEU A 96 9.53 12.09 -11.72
CA LEU A 96 8.31 12.05 -10.93
C LEU A 96 8.39 13.12 -9.82
N ARG A 97 7.24 13.72 -9.50
CA ARG A 97 7.09 14.75 -8.47
C ARG A 97 6.99 14.08 -7.11
N ARG A 98 7.99 14.32 -6.27
CA ARG A 98 8.05 13.80 -4.89
C ARG A 98 7.09 14.55 -3.97
N GLY A 99 6.72 13.90 -2.88
CA GLY A 99 5.86 14.41 -1.81
C GLY A 99 4.44 14.72 -2.21
N VAL A 100 3.94 14.11 -3.28
CA VAL A 100 2.54 14.25 -3.71
C VAL A 100 1.71 13.05 -3.26
N ILE A 101 2.24 11.85 -3.48
CA ILE A 101 1.51 10.60 -3.24
C ILE A 101 2.43 9.59 -2.56
N TYR A 102 1.99 9.12 -1.40
CA TYR A 102 2.64 8.08 -0.63
C TYR A 102 1.84 6.79 -0.67
N ARG A 103 2.50 5.68 -0.35
CA ARG A 103 1.90 4.36 -0.15
C ARG A 103 2.35 3.78 1.19
N SER A 104 1.57 2.87 1.77
CA SER A 104 1.91 2.18 3.04
C SER A 104 1.12 0.87 3.21
N ASN A 105 1.41 0.12 4.28
CA ASN A 105 0.47 -0.82 4.90
C ASN A 105 -0.61 -0.07 5.71
N TYR A 106 -1.40 -0.77 6.53
CA TYR A 106 -2.35 -0.11 7.44
C TYR A 106 -1.63 0.80 8.44
N LEU A 107 -2.34 1.75 9.04
CA LEU A 107 -1.73 2.91 9.70
C LEU A 107 -2.01 2.92 11.21
N PRO A 108 -1.38 2.04 12.03
CA PRO A 108 -1.51 2.08 13.49
C PRO A 108 -0.59 3.13 14.11
N LEU A 109 -0.69 4.39 13.64
CA LEU A 109 0.28 5.44 13.91
C LEU A 109 0.39 5.75 15.42
N ASN A 110 1.63 5.82 15.90
CA ASN A 110 1.94 6.40 17.21
C ASN A 110 2.03 7.93 17.12
N GLU A 111 2.23 8.60 18.26
CA GLU A 111 2.31 10.08 18.32
C GLU A 111 3.45 10.66 17.47
N THR A 112 4.59 9.96 17.38
CA THR A 112 5.74 10.41 16.57
C THR A 112 5.45 10.31 15.07
N ASP A 113 4.80 9.21 14.67
CA ASP A 113 4.38 8.99 13.29
C ASP A 113 3.26 9.96 12.86
N LEU A 114 2.36 10.33 13.79
CA LEU A 114 1.34 11.36 13.54
C LEU A 114 1.96 12.74 13.29
N GLU A 115 2.98 13.15 14.05
CA GLU A 115 3.70 14.39 13.78
C GLU A 115 4.51 14.31 12.46
N THR A 116 5.00 13.12 12.10
CA THR A 116 5.63 12.90 10.78
C THR A 116 4.61 13.08 9.65
N PHE A 117 3.41 12.49 9.75
CA PHE A 117 2.31 12.68 8.79
C PHE A 117 1.93 14.15 8.63
N LYS A 118 1.86 14.88 9.74
CA LYS A 118 1.58 16.31 9.76
C LYS A 118 2.69 17.13 9.08
N THR A 119 3.96 16.78 9.31
CA THR A 119 5.12 17.42 8.67
C THR A 119 5.12 17.18 7.15
N LEU A 120 4.69 16.00 6.72
CA LEU A 120 4.50 15.68 5.30
C LEU A 120 3.21 16.27 4.70
N GLU A 121 2.39 16.95 5.50
CA GLU A 121 1.10 17.50 5.12
C GLU A 121 0.13 16.49 4.49
N ILE A 122 0.22 15.21 4.87
CA ILE A 122 -0.69 14.16 4.39
C ILE A 122 -2.09 14.47 4.91
N LYS A 123 -3.00 14.88 4.00
CA LYS A 123 -4.36 15.32 4.33
C LYS A 123 -5.45 14.35 3.89
N THR A 124 -5.18 13.54 2.87
CA THR A 124 -6.16 12.55 2.38
C THR A 124 -5.56 11.15 2.38
N VAL A 125 -6.30 10.20 2.96
CA VAL A 125 -5.95 8.77 3.01
C VAL A 125 -7.01 7.95 2.28
N TYR A 126 -6.57 7.12 1.34
CA TYR A 126 -7.41 6.14 0.66
C TYR A 126 -7.20 4.75 1.26
N ASP A 127 -8.20 4.28 1.99
CA ASP A 127 -8.18 2.95 2.60
C ASP A 127 -8.81 1.92 1.65
N LEU A 128 -7.96 1.07 1.08
CA LEU A 128 -8.33 0.06 0.07
C LEU A 128 -8.92 -1.24 0.68
N ARG A 129 -9.05 -1.29 2.01
CA ARG A 129 -9.41 -2.49 2.76
C ARG A 129 -10.92 -2.77 2.77
N THR A 130 -11.25 -4.03 3.05
CA THR A 130 -12.63 -4.42 3.37
C THR A 130 -13.06 -3.86 4.73
N ASN A 131 -14.37 -3.87 4.99
CA ASN A 131 -14.89 -3.49 6.31
C ASN A 131 -14.31 -4.37 7.42
N SER A 132 -14.25 -5.69 7.19
CA SER A 132 -13.73 -6.68 8.16
C SER A 132 -12.25 -6.42 8.51
N GLU A 133 -11.43 -6.10 7.50
CA GLU A 133 -10.02 -5.72 7.71
C GLU A 133 -9.88 -4.45 8.56
N ARG A 134 -10.74 -3.43 8.33
CA ARG A 134 -10.74 -2.18 9.10
C ARG A 134 -11.19 -2.36 10.54
N GLU A 135 -12.24 -3.15 10.77
CA GLU A 135 -12.74 -3.44 12.11
C GLU A 135 -11.70 -4.20 12.95
N LYS A 136 -10.97 -5.13 12.31
CA LYS A 136 -9.91 -5.91 12.96
C LYS A 136 -8.66 -5.09 13.27
N SER A 137 -8.31 -4.13 12.41
CA SER A 137 -7.09 -3.34 12.54
C SER A 137 -7.37 -1.89 12.13
N PRO A 138 -8.03 -1.08 12.97
CA PRO A 138 -8.37 0.30 12.63
C PRO A 138 -7.12 1.15 12.46
N ASP A 139 -7.18 2.12 11.55
CA ASP A 139 -6.12 3.14 11.45
C ASP A 139 -6.23 4.13 12.62
N ILE A 140 -5.09 4.70 12.99
CA ILE A 140 -4.96 5.81 13.93
C ILE A 140 -4.45 7.00 13.13
N LEU A 141 -5.34 7.99 12.91
CA LEU A 141 -5.08 9.16 12.09
C LEU A 141 -5.53 10.42 12.83
N SER A 142 -5.02 11.59 12.42
CA SER A 142 -5.52 12.87 12.92
C SER A 142 -7.01 13.02 12.57
N PRO A 143 -7.86 13.59 13.47
CA PRO A 143 -9.27 13.85 13.19
C PRO A 143 -9.52 14.71 11.94
N ASP A 144 -8.54 15.54 11.55
CA ASP A 144 -8.63 16.41 10.37
C ASP A 144 -8.25 15.69 9.06
N THR A 145 -7.88 14.41 9.12
CA THR A 145 -7.54 13.60 7.95
C THR A 145 -8.82 13.24 7.18
N ASN A 146 -8.87 13.57 5.90
CA ASN A 146 -9.95 13.11 5.03
C ASN A 146 -9.72 11.64 4.66
N ILE A 147 -10.62 10.74 5.05
CA ILE A 147 -10.49 9.30 4.79
C ILE A 147 -11.48 8.89 3.71
N MET A 148 -10.97 8.41 2.59
CA MET A 148 -11.74 7.85 1.48
C MET A 148 -11.67 6.33 1.51
N MET A 149 -12.78 5.72 1.89
CA MET A 149 -12.90 4.27 2.02
C MET A 149 -13.28 3.63 0.67
N VAL A 150 -12.35 2.90 0.05
CA VAL A 150 -12.60 2.21 -1.23
C VAL A 150 -12.30 0.72 -1.09
N ASN A 151 -13.30 -0.07 -0.72
CA ASN A 151 -13.13 -1.51 -0.56
C ASN A 151 -12.88 -2.20 -1.92
N ILE A 152 -11.62 -2.37 -2.30
CA ILE A 152 -11.21 -2.93 -3.59
C ILE A 152 -11.72 -4.35 -3.79
N ALA A 153 -11.72 -5.19 -2.75
CA ALA A 153 -12.18 -6.58 -2.83
C ALA A 153 -13.72 -6.70 -2.89
N GLY A 154 -14.45 -5.63 -2.55
CA GLY A 154 -15.91 -5.64 -2.52
C GLY A 154 -16.46 -6.57 -1.42
N SER A 155 -17.52 -7.32 -1.72
CA SER A 155 -18.13 -8.28 -0.79
C SER A 155 -17.42 -9.64 -0.72
N LYS A 156 -16.33 -9.81 -1.48
CA LYS A 156 -15.58 -11.07 -1.51
C LYS A 156 -14.65 -11.11 -0.30
N GLU A 157 -14.99 -11.92 0.69
CA GLU A 157 -13.96 -12.44 1.58
C GLU A 157 -13.16 -13.48 0.79
N SER A 158 -11.84 -13.31 0.75
CA SER A 158 -10.96 -14.25 0.06
C SER A 158 -10.83 -15.52 0.89
N ASP A 159 -11.79 -16.43 0.72
CA ASP A 159 -11.59 -17.79 1.19
C ASP A 159 -10.40 -18.40 0.45
N LEU A 160 -9.49 -19.00 1.21
CA LEU A 160 -8.48 -19.86 0.61
C LEU A 160 -9.20 -20.96 -0.18
N PRO A 161 -8.80 -21.23 -1.43
CA PRO A 161 -9.45 -22.26 -2.21
C PRO A 161 -9.23 -23.60 -1.52
N LYS A 162 -10.23 -24.48 -1.60
CA LYS A 162 -10.06 -25.86 -1.15
C LYS A 162 -8.96 -26.52 -1.99
N GLY A 163 -8.02 -27.21 -1.34
CA GLY A 163 -7.02 -28.02 -2.02
C GLY A 163 -5.62 -27.42 -2.13
N ILE A 164 -5.30 -26.32 -1.45
CA ILE A 164 -3.90 -25.92 -1.28
C ILE A 164 -3.20 -26.97 -0.39
N ALA A 165 -2.31 -27.76 -0.98
CA ALA A 165 -1.52 -28.76 -0.27
C ALA A 165 -0.02 -28.45 -0.29
N THR A 166 0.44 -27.68 -1.27
CA THR A 166 1.85 -27.36 -1.49
C THR A 166 2.09 -25.86 -1.67
N ALA A 167 3.34 -25.44 -1.51
CA ALA A 167 3.77 -24.07 -1.84
C ALA A 167 3.52 -23.72 -3.31
N GLU A 168 3.64 -24.70 -4.22
CA GLU A 168 3.37 -24.51 -5.64
C GLU A 168 1.88 -24.26 -5.91
N ASP A 169 0.98 -25.01 -5.25
CA ASP A 169 -0.47 -24.75 -5.33
C ASP A 169 -0.80 -23.33 -4.87
N MET A 170 -0.17 -22.88 -3.79
CA MET A 170 -0.35 -21.53 -3.26
C MET A 170 0.13 -20.46 -4.25
N ILE A 171 1.30 -20.64 -4.86
CA ILE A 171 1.84 -19.73 -5.89
C ILE A 171 0.89 -19.67 -7.10
N ASN A 172 0.43 -20.82 -7.59
CA ASN A 172 -0.46 -20.90 -8.75
C ASN A 172 -1.82 -20.25 -8.47
N PHE A 173 -2.38 -20.48 -7.29
CA PHE A 173 -3.58 -19.79 -6.85
C PHE A 173 -3.36 -18.28 -6.80
N PHE A 174 -2.28 -17.83 -6.17
CA PHE A 174 -2.01 -16.41 -6.01
C PHE A 174 -1.80 -15.69 -7.35
N ASN A 175 -1.04 -16.30 -8.27
CA ASN A 175 -0.89 -15.82 -9.66
C ASN A 175 -2.26 -15.64 -10.33
N SER A 176 -3.14 -16.63 -10.21
CA SER A 176 -4.48 -16.60 -10.78
C SER A 176 -5.36 -15.52 -10.14
N SER A 177 -5.30 -15.36 -8.82
CA SER A 177 -6.02 -14.31 -8.09
C SER A 177 -5.53 -12.92 -8.47
N MET A 178 -4.22 -12.72 -8.63
CA MET A 178 -3.62 -11.45 -9.03
C MET A 178 -4.05 -11.07 -10.46
N ALA A 179 -3.94 -12.00 -11.41
CA ALA A 179 -4.42 -11.82 -12.78
C ALA A 179 -5.93 -11.49 -12.83
N ASN A 180 -6.74 -12.22 -12.05
CA ASN A 180 -8.19 -11.98 -11.99
C ASN A 180 -8.53 -10.58 -11.42
N MET A 181 -7.87 -10.19 -10.33
CA MET A 181 -8.04 -8.88 -9.70
C MET A 181 -7.70 -7.73 -10.66
N ALA A 182 -6.64 -7.88 -11.46
CA ALA A 182 -6.19 -6.85 -12.38
C ALA A 182 -7.08 -6.76 -13.64
N ALA A 183 -7.41 -7.89 -14.26
CA ALA A 183 -7.90 -7.92 -15.64
C ALA A 183 -9.34 -8.44 -15.84
N HIS A 184 -9.96 -9.09 -14.85
CA HIS A 184 -11.25 -9.79 -15.05
C HIS A 184 -12.35 -9.40 -14.08
N ASP A 185 -12.02 -9.05 -12.83
CA ASP A 185 -13.03 -8.56 -11.88
C ASP A 185 -13.39 -7.10 -12.17
N LYS A 186 -14.43 -6.91 -12.98
CA LYS A 186 -14.87 -5.57 -13.41
C LYS A 186 -15.24 -4.66 -12.24
N GLY A 187 -15.80 -5.20 -11.16
CA GLY A 187 -16.12 -4.43 -9.96
C GLY A 187 -14.85 -3.92 -9.29
N THR A 188 -13.83 -4.77 -9.17
CA THR A 188 -12.52 -4.40 -8.62
C THR A 188 -11.80 -3.38 -9.51
N GLN A 189 -11.81 -3.57 -10.83
CA GLN A 189 -11.21 -2.62 -11.78
C GLN A 189 -11.82 -1.22 -11.67
N LEU A 190 -13.15 -1.12 -11.66
CA LEU A 190 -13.82 0.18 -11.51
C LEU A 190 -13.49 0.83 -10.17
N ARG A 191 -13.31 0.04 -9.10
CA ARG A 191 -12.88 0.59 -7.80
C ARG A 191 -11.42 1.07 -7.81
N PHE A 192 -10.52 0.41 -8.53
CA PHE A 192 -9.19 0.97 -8.79
C PHE A 192 -9.28 2.28 -9.59
N GLY A 193 -10.16 2.34 -10.60
CA GLY A 193 -10.46 3.56 -11.34
C GLY A 193 -10.93 4.70 -10.44
N VAL A 194 -11.84 4.45 -9.50
CA VAL A 194 -12.30 5.44 -8.52
C VAL A 194 -11.15 5.98 -7.67
N VAL A 195 -10.25 5.12 -7.20
CA VAL A 195 -9.07 5.55 -6.42
C VAL A 195 -8.17 6.45 -7.26
N ILE A 196 -7.80 6.02 -8.45
CA ILE A 196 -6.88 6.77 -9.32
C ILE A 196 -7.51 8.09 -9.77
N ASN A 197 -8.78 8.07 -10.17
CA ASN A 197 -9.52 9.28 -10.53
C ASN A 197 -9.58 10.27 -9.36
N SER A 198 -9.89 9.79 -8.15
CA SER A 198 -9.91 10.69 -6.99
C SER A 198 -8.51 11.25 -6.68
N LEU A 199 -7.44 10.45 -6.76
CA LEU A 199 -6.07 10.92 -6.55
C LEU A 199 -5.69 12.07 -7.51
N ILE A 200 -6.17 11.99 -8.76
CA ILE A 200 -5.91 13.02 -9.78
C ILE A 200 -6.50 14.36 -9.33
N TYR A 201 -7.77 14.37 -8.93
CA TYR A 201 -8.53 15.60 -8.65
C TYR A 201 -8.47 16.09 -7.20
N THR A 202 -7.93 15.30 -6.28
CA THR A 202 -7.74 15.73 -4.89
C THR A 202 -6.43 16.51 -4.77
N ASP A 203 -6.52 17.73 -4.26
CA ASP A 203 -5.36 18.58 -3.98
C ASP A 203 -4.62 18.15 -2.70
N GLY A 204 -3.36 18.56 -2.63
CA GLY A 204 -2.49 18.30 -1.48
C GLY A 204 -1.86 16.92 -1.48
N VAL A 205 -1.19 16.62 -0.37
CA VAL A 205 -0.43 15.38 -0.18
C VAL A 205 -1.36 14.26 0.25
N GLN A 206 -1.21 13.12 -0.42
CA GLN A 206 -2.15 12.00 -0.34
C GLN A 206 -1.41 10.70 -0.03
N LEU A 207 -2.12 9.75 0.57
CA LEU A 207 -1.61 8.41 0.80
C LEU A 207 -2.69 7.38 0.48
N TYR A 208 -2.31 6.24 -0.10
CA TYR A 208 -3.19 5.08 -0.19
C TYR A 208 -2.55 3.83 0.41
N HIS A 209 -3.37 2.97 1.00
CA HIS A 209 -2.89 1.75 1.62
C HIS A 209 -3.90 0.62 1.58
N CYS A 210 -3.42 -0.59 1.83
CA CYS A 210 -4.25 -1.74 2.17
C CYS A 210 -3.68 -2.39 3.44
N THR A 211 -4.04 -3.63 3.76
CA THR A 211 -3.54 -4.30 4.97
C THR A 211 -2.02 -4.43 4.99
N ALA A 212 -1.43 -5.09 4.00
CA ALA A 212 0.03 -5.31 3.94
C ALA A 212 0.77 -4.25 3.12
N GLY A 213 0.02 -3.38 2.43
CA GLY A 213 0.57 -2.42 1.46
C GLY A 213 1.15 -3.05 0.20
N LYS A 214 0.88 -4.34 -0.07
CA LYS A 214 1.56 -5.11 -1.11
C LYS A 214 0.76 -5.26 -2.42
N ASP A 215 -0.38 -5.95 -2.41
CA ASP A 215 -1.05 -6.37 -3.65
C ASP A 215 -1.96 -5.28 -4.23
N ARG A 216 -2.99 -4.85 -3.48
CA ARG A 216 -3.91 -3.79 -3.91
C ARG A 216 -3.19 -2.45 -4.05
N THR A 217 -2.38 -2.10 -3.04
CA THR A 217 -1.54 -0.91 -3.04
C THR A 217 -0.51 -0.97 -4.17
N GLY A 218 0.20 -2.08 -4.33
CA GLY A 218 1.22 -2.22 -5.37
C GLY A 218 0.64 -2.14 -6.77
N TRP A 219 -0.56 -2.67 -6.99
CA TRP A 219 -1.23 -2.52 -8.29
C TRP A 219 -1.62 -1.07 -8.59
N VAL A 220 -2.15 -0.32 -7.62
CA VAL A 220 -2.41 1.12 -7.78
C VAL A 220 -1.11 1.87 -8.12
N THR A 221 -0.02 1.60 -7.40
CA THR A 221 1.29 2.20 -7.67
C THR A 221 1.77 1.91 -9.08
N ALA A 222 1.72 0.64 -9.48
CA ALA A 222 2.20 0.22 -10.78
C ALA A 222 1.41 0.86 -11.92
N VAL A 223 0.08 0.89 -11.81
CA VAL A 223 -0.79 1.53 -12.83
C VAL A 223 -0.45 3.02 -12.95
N ILE A 224 -0.33 3.74 -11.83
CA ILE A 224 0.03 5.17 -11.86
C ILE A 224 1.38 5.37 -12.55
N GLN A 225 2.41 4.62 -12.13
CA GLN A 225 3.76 4.74 -12.69
C GLN A 225 3.81 4.41 -14.18
N LEU A 226 3.12 3.36 -14.62
CA LEU A 226 3.03 2.99 -16.04
C LEU A 226 2.30 4.07 -16.86
N LEU A 227 1.21 4.65 -16.36
CA LEU A 227 0.45 5.70 -17.07
C LEU A 227 1.23 7.02 -17.20
N VAL A 228 2.18 7.28 -16.29
CA VAL A 228 3.10 8.43 -16.40
C VAL A 228 4.38 8.11 -17.18
N GLY A 229 4.44 6.92 -17.79
CA GLY A 229 5.50 6.53 -18.74
C GLY A 229 6.74 5.91 -18.10
N MET A 230 6.65 5.39 -16.87
CA MET A 230 7.73 4.58 -16.29
C MET A 230 7.89 3.28 -17.09
N LYS A 231 9.14 2.79 -17.21
CA LYS A 231 9.40 1.51 -17.86
C LYS A 231 8.96 0.36 -16.96
N TYR A 232 8.56 -0.75 -17.58
CA TYR A 232 8.13 -1.95 -16.86
C TYR A 232 9.14 -2.40 -15.80
N ASP A 233 10.44 -2.47 -16.15
CA ASP A 233 11.48 -2.95 -15.23
C ASP A 233 11.64 -2.03 -14.01
N ASP A 234 11.48 -0.72 -14.18
CA ASP A 234 11.56 0.24 -13.07
C ASP A 234 10.36 0.09 -12.13
N VAL A 235 9.16 -0.13 -12.68
CA VAL A 235 7.94 -0.39 -11.91
C VAL A 235 8.02 -1.72 -11.17
N LEU A 236 8.55 -2.77 -11.81
CA LEU A 236 8.79 -4.06 -11.19
C LEU A 236 9.79 -3.93 -10.02
N GLN A 237 10.86 -3.14 -10.18
CA GLN A 237 11.80 -2.90 -9.08
C GLN A 237 11.14 -2.17 -7.91
N ASP A 238 10.33 -1.13 -8.14
CA ASP A 238 9.59 -0.47 -7.06
C ASP A 238 8.62 -1.42 -6.33
N TYR A 239 7.94 -2.27 -7.09
CA TYR A 239 7.08 -3.31 -6.54
C TYR A 239 7.87 -4.26 -5.62
N LEU A 240 9.03 -4.74 -6.06
CA LEU A 240 9.88 -5.67 -5.31
C LEU A 240 10.51 -5.05 -4.06
N LEU A 241 10.64 -3.71 -3.97
CA LEU A 241 11.08 -3.04 -2.75
C LEU A 241 10.22 -3.41 -1.55
N THR A 242 8.94 -3.77 -1.75
CA THR A 242 8.07 -4.22 -0.65
C THR A 242 8.68 -5.35 0.18
N ASN A 243 9.49 -6.24 -0.41
CA ASN A 243 10.16 -7.30 0.35
C ASN A 243 11.15 -6.73 1.38
N ALA A 244 11.93 -5.71 1.01
CA ALA A 244 12.86 -5.06 1.93
C ALA A 244 12.11 -4.31 3.03
N TYR A 245 11.07 -3.56 2.67
CA TYR A 245 10.30 -2.77 3.61
C TYR A 245 9.46 -3.60 4.59
N THR A 246 9.18 -4.87 4.28
CA THR A 246 8.28 -5.71 5.09
C THR A 246 8.97 -6.92 5.69
N ALA A 247 10.30 -7.02 5.53
CA ALA A 247 11.10 -8.19 5.92
C ALA A 247 10.86 -8.61 7.38
N ASP A 248 10.87 -7.65 8.31
CA ASP A 248 10.68 -7.94 9.74
C ASP A 248 9.28 -8.48 10.04
N ARG A 249 8.25 -7.85 9.48
CA ARG A 249 6.86 -8.32 9.62
C ARG A 249 6.66 -9.69 9.00
N VAL A 250 7.21 -9.93 7.81
CA VAL A 250 7.11 -11.23 7.12
C VAL A 250 7.80 -12.31 7.94
N ASN A 251 9.01 -12.04 8.45
CA ASN A 251 9.72 -12.98 9.31
C ASN A 251 8.94 -13.28 10.59
N ALA A 252 8.44 -12.25 11.29
CA ALA A 252 7.62 -12.42 12.49
C ALA A 252 6.35 -13.24 12.22
N THR A 253 5.68 -12.97 11.10
CA THR A 253 4.49 -13.71 10.67
C THR A 253 4.82 -15.17 10.38
N TYR A 254 5.90 -15.44 9.66
CA TYR A 254 6.34 -16.80 9.37
C TYR A 254 6.68 -17.57 10.66
N GLN A 255 7.46 -16.99 11.57
CA GLN A 255 7.79 -17.64 12.85
C GLN A 255 6.55 -17.91 13.70
N TYR A 256 5.58 -16.99 13.70
CA TYR A 256 4.29 -17.23 14.36
C TYR A 256 3.56 -18.45 13.75
N MET A 257 3.54 -18.61 12.43
CA MET A 257 2.96 -19.78 11.77
C MET A 257 3.70 -21.07 12.13
N VAL A 258 5.03 -21.05 12.13
CA VAL A 258 5.86 -22.19 12.54
C VAL A 258 5.48 -22.63 13.96
N ASN A 259 5.39 -21.69 14.89
CA ASN A 259 5.09 -21.97 16.30
C ASN A 259 3.66 -22.44 16.55
N THR A 260 2.70 -22.02 15.73
CA THR A 260 1.26 -22.32 15.95
C THR A 260 0.72 -23.46 15.09
N GLN A 261 1.32 -23.71 13.92
CA GLN A 261 0.82 -24.65 12.92
C GLN A 261 1.88 -25.66 12.46
N GLY A 262 3.15 -25.45 12.81
CA GLY A 262 4.28 -26.27 12.39
C GLY A 262 4.93 -25.79 11.09
N GLU A 263 6.21 -26.10 10.93
CA GLU A 263 7.04 -25.61 9.82
C GLU A 263 6.52 -26.04 8.44
N ALA A 264 6.07 -27.29 8.30
CA ALA A 264 5.52 -27.79 7.05
C ALA A 264 4.30 -26.98 6.58
N ALA A 265 3.41 -26.60 7.51
CA ALA A 265 2.26 -25.76 7.20
C ALA A 265 2.69 -24.32 6.87
N ALA A 266 3.62 -23.75 7.64
CA ALA A 266 4.15 -22.41 7.39
C ALA A 266 4.81 -22.30 5.99
N ASN A 267 5.52 -23.33 5.55
CA ASN A 267 6.19 -23.37 4.25
C ASN A 267 5.25 -23.33 3.05
N ILE A 268 4.00 -23.77 3.20
CA ILE A 268 2.96 -23.64 2.15
C ILE A 268 2.64 -22.16 1.88
N TYR A 269 2.59 -21.33 2.92
CA TYR A 269 2.20 -19.92 2.83
C TYR A 269 3.37 -18.95 2.67
N ARG A 270 4.59 -19.36 3.03
CA ARG A 270 5.81 -18.54 2.93
C ARG A 270 5.93 -17.78 1.60
N PRO A 271 5.61 -18.36 0.42
CA PRO A 271 5.70 -17.66 -0.87
C PRO A 271 4.85 -16.40 -1.00
N VAL A 272 3.68 -16.35 -0.35
CA VAL A 272 2.69 -15.29 -0.51
C VAL A 272 2.70 -14.26 0.62
N LEU A 273 3.54 -14.48 1.64
CA LEU A 273 3.85 -13.46 2.65
C LEU A 273 4.65 -12.30 2.05
N ASP A 274 5.53 -12.61 1.09
CA ASP A 274 6.31 -11.65 0.31
C ASP A 274 5.59 -11.26 -0.99
N VAL A 275 6.20 -10.35 -1.74
CA VAL A 275 5.91 -10.13 -3.16
C VAL A 275 6.94 -10.84 -4.04
N ARG A 276 6.53 -11.19 -5.26
CA ARG A 276 7.37 -11.89 -6.24
C ARG A 276 7.12 -11.34 -7.63
N GLU A 277 8.15 -11.39 -8.47
CA GLU A 277 8.03 -10.97 -9.87
C GLU A 277 6.89 -11.70 -10.59
N GLU A 278 6.74 -13.01 -10.36
CA GLU A 278 5.66 -13.81 -10.97
C GLU A 278 4.26 -13.27 -10.67
N PHE A 279 4.04 -12.72 -9.47
CA PHE A 279 2.75 -12.14 -9.09
C PHE A 279 2.47 -10.85 -9.85
N PHE A 280 3.45 -9.95 -9.93
CA PHE A 280 3.31 -8.72 -10.71
C PHE A 280 3.15 -9.01 -12.20
N LYS A 281 3.95 -9.93 -12.72
CA LYS A 281 3.91 -10.37 -14.11
C LYS A 281 2.54 -10.97 -14.45
N ALA A 282 1.95 -11.78 -13.58
CA ALA A 282 0.61 -12.32 -13.78
C ALA A 282 -0.46 -11.21 -13.92
N GLN A 283 -0.34 -10.11 -13.17
CA GLN A 283 -1.24 -8.95 -13.31
C GLN A 283 -1.01 -8.22 -14.63
N PHE A 284 0.24 -7.84 -14.88
CA PHE A 284 0.60 -7.02 -16.03
C PHE A 284 0.34 -7.76 -17.36
N ASP A 285 0.83 -9.00 -17.48
CA ASP A 285 0.67 -9.79 -18.71
C ASP A 285 -0.82 -10.05 -19.01
N GLU A 286 -1.64 -10.32 -17.98
CA GLU A 286 -3.07 -10.53 -18.20
C GLU A 286 -3.77 -9.23 -18.61
N VAL A 287 -3.37 -8.08 -18.07
CA VAL A 287 -3.87 -6.77 -18.51
C VAL A 287 -3.50 -6.48 -19.96
N ILE A 288 -2.24 -6.71 -20.36
CA ILE A 288 -1.81 -6.54 -21.74
C ILE A 288 -2.54 -7.51 -22.67
N LYS A 289 -2.77 -8.75 -22.24
CA LYS A 289 -3.52 -9.75 -23.01
C LYS A 289 -4.99 -9.38 -23.21
N VAL A 290 -5.66 -8.85 -22.19
CA VAL A 290 -7.10 -8.50 -22.24
C VAL A 290 -7.34 -7.16 -22.94
N TYR A 291 -6.53 -6.14 -22.63
CA TYR A 291 -6.76 -4.77 -23.09
C TYR A 291 -5.81 -4.31 -24.19
N GLY A 292 -4.70 -5.00 -24.40
CA GLY A 292 -3.69 -4.68 -25.41
C GLY A 292 -2.64 -3.64 -24.97
N SER A 293 -2.97 -2.74 -24.06
CA SER A 293 -2.05 -1.77 -23.46
C SER A 293 -2.51 -1.29 -22.09
N ILE A 294 -1.62 -0.64 -21.34
CA ILE A 294 -1.99 0.01 -20.08
C ILE A 294 -2.94 1.19 -20.28
N ASP A 295 -2.81 1.94 -21.38
CA ASP A 295 -3.73 3.05 -21.72
C ASP A 295 -5.15 2.55 -21.97
N LYS A 296 -5.29 1.45 -22.73
CA LYS A 296 -6.60 0.82 -22.96
C LYS A 296 -7.17 0.21 -21.68
N TYR A 297 -6.31 -0.32 -20.81
CA TYR A 297 -6.75 -0.74 -19.49
C TYR A 297 -7.29 0.42 -18.66
N ALA A 298 -6.62 1.58 -18.69
CA ALA A 298 -7.10 2.77 -17.99
C ALA A 298 -8.48 3.22 -18.50
N THR A 299 -8.68 3.26 -19.81
CA THR A 299 -9.95 3.75 -20.38
C THR A 299 -11.07 2.71 -20.33
N GLU A 300 -10.82 1.50 -20.79
CA GLU A 300 -11.85 0.45 -20.92
C GLU A 300 -12.01 -0.36 -19.62
N GLY A 301 -10.92 -0.59 -18.88
CA GLY A 301 -10.88 -1.36 -17.64
C GLY A 301 -11.25 -0.53 -16.42
N LEU A 302 -10.52 0.57 -16.19
CA LEU A 302 -10.66 1.42 -15.01
C LEU A 302 -11.71 2.53 -15.18
N GLY A 303 -12.10 2.87 -16.41
CA GLY A 303 -13.08 3.92 -16.70
C GLY A 303 -12.52 5.34 -16.58
N LEU A 304 -11.20 5.50 -16.71
CA LEU A 304 -10.55 6.81 -16.80
C LEU A 304 -10.71 7.39 -18.20
N SER A 305 -10.81 8.71 -18.33
CA SER A 305 -10.74 9.37 -19.63
C SER A 305 -9.29 9.66 -20.02
N ASP A 306 -9.06 9.95 -21.31
CA ASP A 306 -7.75 10.46 -21.76
C ASP A 306 -7.38 11.77 -21.05
N GLU A 307 -8.37 12.61 -20.72
CA GLU A 307 -8.18 13.84 -19.95
C GLU A 307 -7.70 13.55 -18.51
N ASP A 308 -8.22 12.49 -17.87
CA ASP A 308 -7.76 12.07 -16.55
C ASP A 308 -6.29 11.62 -16.61
N ILE A 309 -5.90 10.90 -17.65
CA ILE A 309 -4.51 10.45 -17.85
C ILE A 309 -3.58 11.66 -18.05
N GLU A 310 -3.99 12.68 -18.80
CA GLU A 310 -3.20 13.90 -18.96
C GLU A 310 -3.06 14.69 -17.65
N LYS A 311 -4.15 14.82 -16.87
CA LYS A 311 -4.08 15.44 -15.53
C LYS A 311 -3.22 14.64 -14.55
N LEU A 312 -3.23 13.31 -14.64
CA LEU A 312 -2.33 12.47 -13.86
C LEU A 312 -0.87 12.80 -14.16
N LYS A 313 -0.51 12.94 -15.44
CA LYS A 313 0.86 13.35 -15.84
C LYS A 313 1.19 14.76 -15.35
N GLU A 314 0.28 15.72 -15.46
CA GLU A 314 0.47 17.07 -14.91
C GLU A 314 0.69 17.08 -13.39
N LYS A 315 0.01 16.19 -12.67
CA LYS A 315 0.17 16.04 -11.22
C LYS A 315 1.50 15.38 -10.85
N MET A 316 1.88 14.35 -11.59
CA MET A 316 2.94 13.43 -11.20
C MET A 316 4.29 13.71 -11.86
N LEU A 317 4.36 14.47 -12.95
CA LEU A 317 5.62 14.72 -13.66
C LEU A 317 6.07 16.17 -13.50
N VAL A 318 7.37 16.33 -13.33
CA VAL A 318 8.03 17.63 -13.24
C VAL A 318 8.17 18.23 -14.64
N GLY A 319 7.67 19.44 -14.84
CA GLY A 319 7.81 20.17 -16.11
C GLY A 319 6.98 19.62 -17.26
N TYR A 320 6.05 18.68 -16.99
CA TYR A 320 5.11 18.20 -17.99
C TYR A 320 4.16 19.33 -18.41
N LYS A 321 3.94 19.46 -19.72
CA LYS A 321 2.99 20.40 -20.31
C LYS A 321 2.02 19.60 -21.17
N SER A 322 0.74 19.61 -20.80
CA SER A 322 -0.28 18.90 -21.58
C SER A 322 -0.36 19.44 -23.00
N LYS A 323 -0.57 18.53 -23.95
CA LYS A 323 -0.79 18.84 -25.37
C LYS A 323 -2.13 19.57 -25.61
N SER A 324 -3.06 19.54 -24.67
CA SER A 324 -4.33 20.27 -24.77
C SER A 324 -4.24 21.75 -24.39
N ALA A 325 -3.08 22.21 -23.89
CA ALA A 325 -2.83 23.59 -23.49
C ALA A 325 -2.11 24.44 -24.56
N SER A 326 -1.98 23.94 -25.79
CA SER A 326 -1.34 24.62 -26.94
C SER A 326 -2.28 24.79 -28.12
#